data_AF-A0A1H3FYB6-F1
#
_entry.id   AF-A0A1H3FYB6-F1
#
_cell.length_a   1.000
_cell.length_b   1.000
_cell.length_c   1.000
_cell.angle_alpha   90.00
_cell.angle_beta   90.00
_cell.angle_gamma   90.00
#
_symmetry.space_group_name_H-M   'P 1'
#
loop_
_entity.id
_entity.type
_entity.pdbx_description
1 polymer ?
#
loop_
_entity_poly.entity_id
_entity_poly.type
_entity_poly.pdbx_seq_one_letter_code
_entity_poly.pdbx_strand_id
1 'polypeptide(L)'
;MSGEDRIAAPGTEESRWADWLPAQDWPRWTPDPSWREVAVCAAHPDDEVLGAGGVLAGLAAAGVSVHLVAVTDGEASHPGSTAVIPTGLAELRVLETDRALAALGVRARTTRLGLPDSGLGRCTAELAAALGPAIVGADVVLSTWTGTPTPTTRPSAGPR
;
A
#
# COMPACT_ATOMS: atom_id res chain seq x y z
N MET A 1 28.56 -11.91 6.90
CA MET A 1 28.22 -12.04 5.46
C MET A 1 27.34 -10.86 5.12
N SER A 2 27.89 -9.86 4.42
CA SER A 2 27.11 -8.74 3.88
C SER A 2 26.09 -9.30 2.91
N GLY A 3 24.82 -9.25 3.28
CA GLY A 3 23.73 -9.56 2.36
C GLY A 3 23.81 -8.60 1.18
N GLU A 4 23.68 -9.15 -0.02
CA GLU A 4 23.57 -8.38 -1.26
C GLU A 4 22.50 -7.30 -1.08
N ASP A 5 22.83 -6.04 -1.38
CA ASP A 5 21.90 -4.91 -1.26
C ASP A 5 20.82 -5.07 -2.35
N ARG A 6 19.79 -5.87 -2.05
CA ARG A 6 18.70 -6.22 -2.97
C ARG A 6 17.92 -4.98 -3.43
N ILE A 7 18.01 -3.88 -2.70
CA ILE A 7 17.43 -2.60 -3.09
C ILE A 7 18.17 -2.01 -4.30
N ALA A 8 19.48 -2.23 -4.37
CA ALA A 8 20.30 -1.78 -5.49
C ALA A 8 20.25 -2.75 -6.70
N ALA A 9 19.60 -3.90 -6.57
CA ALA A 9 19.43 -4.84 -7.68
C ALA A 9 18.42 -4.29 -8.69
N PRO A 10 18.64 -4.49 -10.01
CA PRO A 10 17.67 -4.09 -11.01
C PRO A 10 16.34 -4.82 -10.76
N GLY A 11 15.26 -4.05 -10.65
CA GLY A 11 13.91 -4.60 -10.58
C GLY A 11 13.49 -5.27 -11.89
N THR A 12 12.32 -5.91 -11.88
CA THR A 12 11.71 -6.44 -13.11
C THR A 12 11.35 -5.28 -14.04
N GLU A 13 11.87 -5.29 -15.27
CA GLU A 13 11.58 -4.28 -16.29
C GLU A 13 10.07 -4.18 -16.58
N GLU A 14 9.60 -2.95 -16.83
CA GLU A 14 8.19 -2.67 -17.17
C GLU A 14 7.71 -3.48 -18.38
N SER A 15 8.55 -3.63 -19.41
CA SER A 15 8.25 -4.44 -20.61
C SER A 15 7.86 -5.88 -20.26
N ARG A 16 8.54 -6.49 -19.28
CA ARG A 16 8.23 -7.85 -18.83
C ARG A 16 6.87 -7.92 -18.16
N TRP A 17 6.51 -6.91 -17.37
CA TRP A 17 5.17 -6.82 -16.78
C TRP A 17 4.10 -6.60 -17.85
N ALA A 18 4.36 -5.72 -18.82
CA ALA A 18 3.46 -5.42 -19.93
C ALA A 18 3.18 -6.64 -20.82
N ASP A 19 4.18 -7.52 -21.01
CA ASP A 19 4.02 -8.78 -21.74
C ASP A 19 3.29 -9.84 -20.90
N TRP A 20 3.59 -9.92 -19.60
CA TRP A 20 3.06 -10.96 -18.73
C TRP A 20 1.61 -10.72 -18.30
N LEU A 21 1.24 -9.48 -17.96
CA LEU A 21 -0.07 -9.14 -17.41
C LEU A 21 -1.23 -9.52 -18.34
N PRO A 22 -1.24 -9.19 -19.65
CA PRO A 22 -2.36 -9.53 -20.54
C PRO A 22 -2.48 -11.03 -20.83
N ALA A 23 -1.43 -11.81 -20.57
CA ALA A 23 -1.39 -13.25 -20.83
C ALA A 23 -2.06 -14.08 -19.72
N GLN A 24 -2.43 -13.49 -18.59
CA GLN A 24 -3.10 -14.21 -17.50
C GLN A 24 -4.63 -14.12 -17.61
N ASP A 25 -5.31 -15.13 -17.07
CA ASP A 25 -6.77 -15.15 -16.97
C ASP A 25 -7.22 -14.48 -15.66
N TRP A 26 -7.26 -13.14 -15.68
CA TRP A 26 -7.66 -12.36 -14.51
C TRP A 26 -9.18 -12.38 -14.32
N PRO A 27 -9.67 -12.51 -13.08
CA PRO A 27 -11.09 -12.34 -12.81
C PRO A 27 -11.53 -10.93 -13.21
N ARG A 28 -12.62 -10.83 -13.95
CA ARG A 28 -13.26 -9.55 -14.22
C ARG A 28 -13.94 -9.05 -12.95
N TRP A 29 -13.71 -7.78 -12.63
CA TRP A 29 -14.28 -7.15 -11.47
C TRP A 29 -14.90 -5.80 -11.86
N THR A 30 -16.02 -5.47 -11.25
CA THR A 30 -16.71 -4.18 -11.38
C THR A 30 -17.23 -3.75 -10.01
N PRO A 31 -17.15 -2.47 -9.64
CA PRO A 31 -17.72 -1.99 -8.39
C PRO A 31 -19.25 -2.10 -8.41
N ASP A 32 -19.85 -2.21 -7.22
CA ASP A 32 -21.29 -2.09 -7.09
C ASP A 32 -21.72 -0.65 -7.45
N PRO A 33 -22.76 -0.46 -8.28
CA PRO A 33 -23.18 0.87 -8.73
C PRO A 33 -23.74 1.76 -7.60
N SER A 34 -24.04 1.20 -6.43
CA SER A 34 -24.47 1.96 -5.26
C SER A 34 -23.34 2.63 -4.50
N TRP A 35 -22.09 2.15 -4.65
CA TRP A 35 -20.95 2.70 -3.93
C TRP A 35 -20.62 4.11 -4.37
N ARG A 36 -20.35 4.97 -3.40
CA ARG A 36 -19.98 6.38 -3.54
C ARG A 36 -18.56 6.63 -3.08
N GLU A 37 -18.15 5.99 -2.00
CA GLU A 37 -16.80 6.11 -1.44
C GLU A 37 -16.27 4.75 -0.99
N VAL A 38 -15.05 4.43 -1.39
CA VAL A 38 -14.30 3.25 -0.93
C VAL A 38 -13.08 3.72 -0.15
N ALA A 39 -12.95 3.24 1.09
CA ALA A 39 -11.74 3.43 1.88
C ALA A 39 -10.71 2.35 1.55
N VAL A 40 -9.46 2.74 1.40
CA VAL A 40 -8.34 1.86 1.10
C VAL A 40 -7.31 2.03 2.20
N CYS A 41 -7.13 1.02 3.03
CA CYS A 41 -6.18 1.02 4.13
C CYS A 41 -4.86 0.41 3.64
N ALA A 42 -3.83 1.24 3.51
CA ALA A 42 -2.48 0.84 3.11
C ALA A 42 -1.55 0.91 4.32
N ALA A 43 -0.90 -0.21 4.67
CA ALA A 43 0.00 -0.25 5.82
C ALA A 43 1.26 0.58 5.54
N HIS A 44 1.79 0.45 4.33
CA HIS A 44 2.92 1.21 3.82
C HIS A 44 2.52 1.88 2.50
N PRO A 45 3.20 2.97 2.10
CA PRO A 45 3.14 3.44 0.72
C PRO A 45 3.41 2.26 -0.22
N ASP A 46 2.80 2.23 -1.41
CA ASP A 46 2.81 1.14 -2.41
C ASP A 46 1.84 -0.02 -2.21
N ASP A 47 1.43 -0.34 -0.97
CA ASP A 47 0.47 -1.43 -0.71
C ASP A 47 -0.85 -1.23 -1.47
N GLU A 48 -1.30 0.02 -1.63
CA GLU A 48 -2.53 0.38 -2.33
C GLU A 48 -2.47 0.06 -3.83
N VAL A 49 -1.36 0.37 -4.48
CA VAL A 49 -1.22 0.17 -5.94
C VAL A 49 -0.79 -1.25 -6.27
N LEU A 50 0.05 -1.87 -5.44
CA LEU A 50 0.47 -3.26 -5.62
C LEU A 50 -0.66 -4.24 -5.31
N GLY A 51 -1.42 -3.99 -4.25
CA GLY A 51 -2.52 -4.86 -3.82
C GLY A 51 -3.83 -4.61 -4.57
N ALA A 52 -4.11 -3.36 -4.97
CA ALA A 52 -5.42 -2.97 -5.48
C ALA A 52 -5.39 -2.05 -6.72
N GLY A 53 -4.25 -1.89 -7.41
CA GLY A 53 -4.12 -0.97 -8.55
C GLY A 53 -5.20 -1.13 -9.64
N GLY A 54 -5.51 -2.38 -10.03
CA GLY A 54 -6.59 -2.65 -11.00
C GLY A 54 -7.99 -2.29 -10.48
N VAL A 55 -8.25 -2.54 -9.19
CA VAL A 55 -9.51 -2.19 -8.52
C VAL A 55 -9.65 -0.66 -8.42
N LEU A 56 -8.59 0.03 -8.03
CA LEU A 56 -8.51 1.49 -7.93
C LEU A 56 -8.80 2.17 -9.27
N ALA A 57 -8.19 1.69 -10.36
CA ALA A 57 -8.48 2.18 -11.71
C ALA A 57 -9.94 1.94 -12.10
N GLY A 58 -10.50 0.78 -11.75
CA GLY A 58 -11.92 0.46 -11.97
C GLY A 58 -12.87 1.38 -11.19
N LEU A 59 -12.55 1.69 -9.93
CA LEU A 59 -13.30 2.65 -9.10
C LEU A 59 -13.28 4.05 -9.71
N ALA A 60 -12.09 4.52 -10.13
CA ALA A 60 -11.95 5.82 -10.79
C ALA A 60 -12.75 5.90 -12.10
N ALA A 61 -12.71 4.86 -12.93
CA ALA A 61 -13.48 4.79 -14.17
C ALA A 61 -15.00 4.79 -13.92
N ALA A 62 -15.45 4.21 -12.79
CA ALA A 62 -16.85 4.22 -12.36
C ALA A 62 -17.28 5.51 -11.64
N GLY A 63 -16.36 6.45 -11.42
CA GLY A 63 -16.64 7.69 -10.68
C GLY A 63 -16.84 7.50 -9.18
N VAL A 64 -16.37 6.38 -8.62
CA VAL A 64 -16.40 6.12 -7.17
C VAL A 64 -15.23 6.84 -6.51
N SER A 65 -15.51 7.56 -5.42
CA SER A 65 -14.48 8.28 -4.68
C SER A 65 -13.59 7.30 -3.92
N VAL A 66 -12.29 7.59 -3.86
CA VAL A 66 -11.33 6.79 -3.08
C VAL A 66 -10.85 7.61 -1.89
N HIS A 67 -10.90 7.00 -0.71
CA HIS A 67 -10.25 7.51 0.49
C HIS A 67 -9.07 6.61 0.84
N LEU A 68 -7.85 7.07 0.60
CA LEU A 68 -6.65 6.39 1.06
C LEU A 68 -6.41 6.68 2.55
N VAL A 69 -6.35 5.63 3.37
CA VAL A 69 -5.90 5.69 4.76
C VAL A 69 -4.49 5.10 4.82
N ALA A 70 -3.49 5.96 4.79
CA ALA A 70 -2.09 5.59 4.86
C ALA A 70 -1.67 5.46 6.34
N VAL A 71 -1.31 4.25 6.74
CA VAL A 71 -0.99 3.96 8.15
C VAL A 71 0.39 4.51 8.53
N THR A 72 1.39 4.27 7.66
CA THR A 72 2.77 4.72 7.82
C THR A 72 3.20 5.52 6.60
N ASP A 73 4.27 6.31 6.72
CA ASP A 73 4.89 6.99 5.58
C ASP A 73 6.11 6.22 5.05
N GLY A 74 6.34 5.00 5.55
CA GLY A 74 7.31 4.09 4.96
C GLY A 74 8.77 4.44 5.22
N GLU A 75 9.03 5.18 6.30
CA GLU A 75 10.33 5.73 6.67
C GLU A 75 11.39 4.68 7.02
N ALA A 76 10.99 3.42 7.24
CA ALA A 76 11.86 2.30 7.60
C ALA A 76 12.01 1.25 6.47
N SER A 77 11.54 1.54 5.26
CA SER A 77 11.52 0.63 4.10
C SER A 77 12.89 0.07 3.68
N HIS A 78 13.97 0.84 3.84
CA HIS A 78 15.29 0.51 3.29
C HIS A 78 16.38 0.40 4.37
N PRO A 79 16.23 -0.49 5.36
CA PRO A 79 17.17 -0.57 6.48
C PRO A 79 18.54 -1.04 5.97
N GLY A 80 19.56 -0.21 6.16
CA GLY A 80 20.94 -0.52 5.78
C GLY A 80 21.24 -0.42 4.28
N SER A 81 20.33 0.14 3.47
CA SER A 81 20.64 0.46 2.08
C SER A 81 21.74 1.52 2.02
N THR A 82 22.67 1.35 1.08
CA THR A 82 23.69 2.37 0.77
C THR A 82 23.25 3.33 -0.33
N ALA A 83 22.17 2.99 -1.05
CA ALA A 83 21.63 3.75 -2.16
C ALA A 83 20.50 4.70 -1.75
N VAL A 84 19.73 4.34 -0.72
CA VAL A 84 18.60 5.14 -0.22
C VAL A 84 18.95 5.77 1.13
N ILE A 85 18.94 7.10 1.18
CA ILE A 85 19.21 7.86 2.41
C ILE A 85 17.88 8.03 3.18
N PRO A 86 17.81 7.70 4.48
CA PRO A 86 16.57 7.79 5.26
C PRO A 86 16.00 9.21 5.36
N THR A 87 16.85 10.24 5.30
CA THR A 87 16.43 11.64 5.37
C THR A 87 15.59 12.00 4.15
N GLY A 88 14.33 12.40 4.37
CA GLY A 88 13.39 12.77 3.31
C GLY A 88 12.71 11.57 2.62
N LEU A 89 13.00 10.34 3.04
CA LEU A 89 12.40 9.14 2.44
C LEU A 89 10.87 9.12 2.58
N ALA A 90 10.35 9.45 3.76
CA ALA A 90 8.91 9.53 4.00
C ALA A 90 8.22 10.50 3.01
N GLU A 91 8.75 11.72 2.88
CA GLU A 91 8.22 12.74 1.96
C GLU A 91 8.29 12.28 0.51
N LEU A 92 9.38 11.62 0.12
CA LEU A 92 9.51 11.04 -1.22
C LEU A 92 8.42 9.98 -1.46
N ARG A 93 8.23 9.04 -0.54
CA ARG A 93 7.24 7.96 -0.68
C ARG A 93 5.81 8.48 -0.68
N VAL A 94 5.52 9.54 0.08
CA VAL A 94 4.25 10.27 -0.01
C VAL A 94 4.00 10.75 -1.45
N LEU A 95 5.00 11.39 -2.06
CA LEU A 95 4.89 11.88 -3.44
C LEU A 95 4.82 10.75 -4.47
N GLU A 96 5.45 9.59 -4.20
CA GLU A 96 5.35 8.40 -5.04
C GLU A 96 3.92 7.85 -5.06
N THR A 97 3.28 7.69 -3.89
CA THR A 97 1.88 7.28 -3.80
C THR A 97 0.97 8.25 -4.57
N ASP A 98 1.13 9.56 -4.38
CA ASP A 98 0.29 10.55 -5.06
C ASP A 98 0.44 10.46 -6.59
N ARG A 99 1.67 10.27 -7.10
CA ARG A 99 1.94 10.07 -8.53
C ARG A 99 1.35 8.76 -9.05
N ALA A 100 1.48 7.68 -8.29
CA ALA A 100 0.97 6.37 -8.66
C ALA A 100 -0.57 6.38 -8.78
N LEU A 101 -1.26 6.97 -7.80
CA LEU A 101 -2.71 7.16 -7.84
C LEU A 101 -3.13 8.03 -9.02
N ALA A 102 -2.42 9.14 -9.27
CA ALA A 102 -2.70 10.00 -10.41
C ALA A 102 -2.53 9.25 -11.76
N ALA A 103 -1.52 8.39 -11.88
CA ALA A 103 -1.30 7.56 -13.07
C ALA A 103 -2.44 6.56 -13.31
N LEU A 104 -3.11 6.09 -12.24
CA LEU A 104 -4.31 5.26 -12.31
C LEU A 104 -5.60 6.07 -12.56
N GLY A 105 -5.51 7.40 -12.70
CA GLY A 105 -6.68 8.27 -12.83
C GLY A 105 -7.45 8.49 -11.52
N VAL A 106 -6.88 8.09 -10.39
CA VAL A 106 -7.51 8.17 -9.07
C VAL A 106 -7.23 9.55 -8.46
N ARG A 107 -8.29 10.24 -8.05
CA ARG A 107 -8.19 11.41 -7.16
C ARG A 107 -8.64 10.99 -5.78
N ALA A 108 -7.69 10.61 -4.93
CA ALA A 108 -8.00 10.18 -3.57
C ALA A 108 -8.00 11.34 -2.58
N ARG A 109 -8.93 11.32 -1.62
CA ARG A 109 -8.68 11.96 -0.32
C ARG A 109 -7.71 11.08 0.44
N THR A 110 -6.69 11.66 1.08
CA THR A 110 -5.72 10.89 1.87
C THR A 110 -5.74 11.31 3.33
N THR A 111 -5.90 10.34 4.23
CA THR A 111 -5.65 10.50 5.67
C THR A 111 -4.39 9.73 6.02
N ARG A 112 -3.40 10.43 6.58
CA ARG A 112 -2.16 9.81 7.09
C ARG A 112 -2.28 9.64 8.60
N LEU A 113 -2.12 8.42 9.09
CA LEU A 113 -2.20 8.12 10.53
C LEU A 113 -0.89 8.41 11.26
N GLY A 114 0.23 8.44 10.54
CA GLY A 114 1.54 8.75 11.10
C GLY A 114 2.04 7.74 12.13
N LEU A 115 1.60 6.47 12.01
CA LEU A 115 2.12 5.39 12.85
C LEU A 115 3.50 4.96 12.35
N PRO A 116 4.37 4.47 13.25
CA PRO A 116 5.73 4.10 12.88
C PRO A 116 5.73 2.89 11.94
N ASP A 117 6.45 2.99 10.82
CA ASP A 117 6.66 1.90 9.85
C ASP A 117 7.23 0.66 10.55
N SER A 118 8.31 0.85 11.30
CA SER A 118 8.87 -0.22 12.11
C SER A 118 8.07 -0.46 13.39
N GLY A 119 7.56 -1.68 13.56
CA GLY A 119 6.95 -2.11 14.82
C GLY A 119 5.46 -1.84 14.96
N LEU A 120 4.74 -1.62 13.86
CA LEU A 120 3.26 -1.52 13.82
C LEU A 120 2.53 -2.59 14.65
N GLY A 121 3.06 -3.81 14.74
CA GLY A 121 2.49 -4.88 15.56
C GLY A 121 2.37 -4.55 17.06
N ARG A 122 3.11 -3.55 17.55
CA ARG A 122 2.99 -3.03 18.93
C ARG A 122 2.00 -1.88 19.06
N CYS A 123 1.48 -1.36 17.96
CA CYS A 123 0.59 -0.20 17.90
C CYS A 123 -0.86 -0.61 17.54
N THR A 124 -1.28 -1.83 17.85
CA THR A 124 -2.59 -2.36 17.41
C THR A 124 -3.77 -1.60 18.03
N ALA A 125 -3.64 -1.15 19.28
CA ALA A 125 -4.67 -0.37 19.95
C ALA A 125 -4.77 1.05 19.35
N GLU A 126 -3.63 1.70 19.12
CA GLU A 126 -3.54 3.01 18.49
C GLU A 126 -4.05 2.96 17.04
N LEU A 127 -3.67 1.92 16.29
CA LEU A 127 -4.15 1.67 14.94
C LEU A 127 -5.67 1.51 14.91
N ALA A 128 -6.25 0.69 15.79
CA ALA A 128 -7.69 0.51 15.86
C ALA A 128 -8.42 1.82 16.21
N ALA A 129 -7.88 2.58 17.17
CA ALA A 129 -8.45 3.86 17.59
C ALA A 129 -8.40 4.93 16.48
N ALA A 130 -7.36 4.92 15.64
CA ALA A 130 -7.18 5.86 14.54
C ALA A 130 -7.94 5.44 13.27
N LEU A 131 -7.96 4.13 12.94
CA LEU A 131 -8.64 3.61 11.75
C LEU A 131 -10.16 3.79 11.82
N GLY A 132 -10.77 3.51 12.97
CA GLY A 132 -12.21 3.54 13.13
C GLY A 132 -12.84 4.84 12.61
N PRO A 133 -12.45 6.02 13.12
CA PRO A 133 -12.93 7.30 12.62
C PRO A 133 -12.54 7.60 11.17
N ALA A 134 -11.39 7.11 10.71
CA ALA A 134 -10.90 7.39 9.36
C ALA A 134 -11.72 6.71 8.26
N ILE A 135 -12.33 5.56 8.54
CA ILE A 135 -13.13 4.80 7.56
C ILE A 135 -14.65 5.03 7.68
N VAL A 136 -15.09 5.87 8.61
CA VAL A 136 -16.52 6.16 8.79
C VAL A 136 -17.10 6.75 7.51
N GLY A 137 -18.21 6.16 7.05
CA GLY A 137 -18.95 6.64 5.89
C GLY A 137 -18.53 6.02 4.55
N ALA A 138 -17.45 5.22 4.52
CA ALA A 138 -17.12 4.42 3.35
C ALA A 138 -18.15 3.29 3.17
N ASP A 139 -18.55 3.03 1.92
CA ASP A 139 -19.45 1.93 1.58
C ASP A 139 -18.73 0.58 1.69
N VAL A 140 -17.43 0.58 1.37
CA VAL A 140 -16.53 -0.58 1.42
C VAL A 140 -15.15 -0.15 1.89
N VAL A 141 -14.47 -1.06 2.61
CA VAL A 141 -13.08 -0.93 3.02
C VAL A 141 -12.24 -2.01 2.35
N LEU A 142 -11.20 -1.60 1.63
CA LEU A 142 -10.14 -2.46 1.11
C LEU A 142 -8.94 -2.41 2.05
N SER A 143 -8.32 -3.55 2.30
CA SER A 143 -7.12 -3.67 3.13
C SER A 143 -6.26 -4.82 2.65
N THR A 144 -4.98 -4.84 3.04
CA THR A 144 -4.03 -5.89 2.68
C THR A 144 -4.48 -7.27 3.19
N TRP A 145 -4.22 -8.30 2.39
CA TRP A 145 -4.52 -9.68 2.79
C TRP A 145 -3.67 -10.14 3.98
N THR A 146 -4.28 -10.82 4.95
CA THR A 146 -3.67 -11.22 6.22
C THR A 146 -2.55 -12.27 6.09
N GLY A 147 -2.42 -12.93 4.94
CA GLY A 147 -1.35 -13.89 4.68
C GLY A 147 -0.12 -13.31 3.96
N THR A 148 -0.08 -12.01 3.71
CA THR A 148 1.08 -11.35 3.08
C THR A 148 2.23 -11.29 4.09
N PRO A 149 3.37 -11.95 3.86
CA PRO A 149 4.49 -11.84 4.77
C PRO A 149 5.12 -10.45 4.64
N THR A 150 4.88 -9.59 5.62
CA THR A 150 5.60 -8.31 5.75
C THR A 150 6.79 -8.49 6.71
N PRO A 151 7.90 -7.73 6.56
CA PRO A 151 9.05 -7.82 7.46
C PRO A 151 8.69 -7.56 8.93
N THR A 152 7.60 -6.81 9.16
CA THR A 152 7.04 -6.48 10.46
C THR A 152 6.29 -7.64 11.13
N THR A 153 5.87 -8.66 10.37
CA THR A 153 5.33 -9.92 10.89
C THR A 153 6.37 -11.03 10.83
N ARG A 154 7.48 -10.91 11.57
CA ARG A 154 8.31 -12.09 11.85
C ARG A 154 7.69 -12.81 13.06
N PRO A 155 7.07 -14.00 12.92
CA PRO A 155 6.66 -14.76 14.08
C PRO A 155 7.90 -15.05 14.92
N SER A 156 7.83 -14.76 16.22
CA SER A 156 8.79 -15.31 17.16
C SER A 156 8.70 -16.83 17.04
N ALA A 157 9.77 -17.46 16.53
CA ALA A 157 9.91 -18.89 16.60
C ALA A 157 10.03 -19.28 18.07
N GLY A 158 8.91 -19.63 18.70
CA GLY A 158 8.90 -20.32 19.99
C GLY A 158 9.45 -21.74 19.82
N PRO A 159 10.22 -22.25 20.78
CA PRO A 159 10.78 -23.59 20.69
C PRO A 159 9.65 -24.63 20.73
N ARG A 160 9.80 -25.67 19.89
CA ARG A 160 8.92 -26.85 19.86
C ARG A 160 9.11 -27.70 21.10
#